data_AF-A0AA95G5Q4-F1
#
_entry.id   AF-A0AA95G5Q4-F1
#
_cell.length_a   1.000
_cell.length_b   1.000
_cell.length_c   1.000
_cell.angle_alpha   90.00
_cell.angle_beta   90.00
_cell.angle_gamma   90.00
#
_symmetry.space_group_name_H-M   'P 1'
#
loop_
_entity.id
_entity.type
_entity.pdbx_description
1 polymer ?
#
loop_
_entity_poly.entity_id
_entity_poly.type
_entity_poly.pdbx_seq_one_letter_code
_entity_poly.pdbx_strand_id
1 'polypeptide(L)'
;MTSDKKLSIEEIKAKIKVVCICKGIKQGKICEAISKGADTREKVNIATGSGNGGCKATRCGPVIDKLIENKGKPIIEPYKTEIEDDDNYY
;
A
#
# COMPACT_ATOMS: atom_id res chain seq x y z
N MET A 1 22.59 -17.12 -9.30
CA MET A 1 21.89 -17.78 -8.17
C MET A 1 20.88 -16.80 -7.62
N THR A 2 19.64 -16.80 -8.14
CA THR A 2 18.55 -16.06 -7.51
C THR A 2 18.14 -16.87 -6.29
N SER A 3 18.58 -16.45 -5.11
CA SER A 3 18.14 -17.04 -3.84
C SER A 3 16.62 -16.93 -3.80
N ASP A 4 15.92 -18.06 -3.73
CA ASP A 4 14.47 -18.11 -3.55
C ASP A 4 14.13 -17.55 -2.16
N LYS A 5 13.97 -16.23 -2.08
CA LYS A 5 13.59 -15.55 -0.85
C LYS A 5 12.12 -15.89 -0.58
N LYS A 6 11.87 -16.75 0.41
CA LYS A 6 10.53 -17.00 0.93
C LYS A 6 9.99 -15.69 1.54
N LEU A 7 8.92 -15.17 0.94
CA LEU A 7 8.25 -13.96 1.43
C LEU A 7 7.24 -14.31 2.53
N SER A 8 7.04 -13.38 3.47
CA SER A 8 5.96 -13.48 4.45
C SER A 8 4.59 -13.24 3.78
N ILE A 9 3.50 -13.66 4.43
CA ILE A 9 2.14 -13.42 3.93
C ILE A 9 1.88 -11.91 3.77
N GLU A 10 2.42 -11.10 4.68
CA GLU A 10 2.34 -9.64 4.67
C GLU A 10 3.02 -9.03 3.44
N GLU A 11 4.23 -9.51 3.11
CA GLU A 11 4.97 -9.06 1.93
C GLU A 11 4.25 -9.46 0.63
N ILE A 12 3.64 -10.66 0.59
CA ILE A 12 2.83 -11.12 -0.54
C ILE A 12 1.59 -10.23 -0.71
N LYS A 13 0.82 -10.00 0.37
CA LYS A 13 -0.36 -9.12 0.35
C LYS A 13 -0.01 -7.71 -0.14
N ALA A 14 1.13 -7.17 0.28
CA ALA A 14 1.62 -5.86 -0.17
C ALA A 14 1.96 -5.81 -1.67
N LYS A 15 2.44 -6.90 -2.26
CA LYS A 15 2.72 -7.00 -3.70
C LYS A 15 1.47 -7.16 -4.57
N ILE A 16 0.32 -7.46 -3.98
CA ILE A 16 -0.96 -7.61 -4.69
C ILE A 16 -1.80 -6.34 -4.57
N LYS A 17 -1.86 -5.72 -3.37
CA LYS A 17 -2.69 -4.55 -3.10
C LYS A 17 -2.31 -3.35 -3.97
N VAL A 18 -3.30 -2.80 -4.68
CA VAL A 18 -3.17 -1.57 -5.48
C VAL A 18 -3.49 -0.35 -4.61
N VAL A 19 -2.62 0.65 -4.62
CA VAL A 19 -2.80 1.92 -3.90
C VAL A 19 -3.15 3.05 -4.87
N CYS A 20 -2.43 3.19 -5.99
CA CYS A 20 -2.81 4.16 -7.03
C CYS A 20 -3.70 3.49 -8.07
N ILE A 21 -5.01 3.51 -7.82
CA ILE A 21 -6.00 2.80 -8.62
C ILE A 21 -5.99 3.24 -10.10
N CYS A 22 -5.88 4.55 -10.40
CA CYS A 22 -5.83 5.03 -11.79
C CYS A 22 -4.53 4.73 -12.53
N LYS A 23 -3.46 4.35 -11.83
CA LYS A 23 -2.14 4.08 -12.41
C LYS A 23 -1.69 2.63 -12.18
N GLY A 24 -2.50 1.80 -11.54
CA GLY A 24 -2.16 0.43 -11.18
C GLY A 24 -0.94 0.29 -10.25
N ILE A 25 -0.58 1.32 -9.46
CA ILE A 25 0.62 1.26 -8.61
C ILE A 25 0.34 0.48 -7.33
N LYS A 26 1.11 -0.58 -7.13
CA LYS A 26 1.01 -1.51 -5.99
C LYS A 26 1.63 -0.91 -4.71
N GLN A 27 1.10 -1.30 -3.55
CA GLN A 27 1.58 -0.90 -2.23
C GLN A 27 3.06 -1.23 -2.05
N GLY A 28 3.52 -2.41 -2.49
CA GLY A 28 4.92 -2.80 -2.40
C GLY A 28 5.91 -1.83 -3.05
N LYS A 29 5.57 -1.24 -4.20
CA LYS A 29 6.43 -0.24 -4.87
C LYS A 29 6.51 1.07 -4.08
N ILE A 30 5.42 1.47 -3.43
CA ILE A 30 5.37 2.66 -2.57
C ILE A 30 6.17 2.42 -1.29
N CYS A 31 5.97 1.28 -0.64
CA CYS A 31 6.75 0.84 0.53
C CYS A 31 8.26 0.83 0.21
N GLU A 32 8.65 0.25 -0.93
CA GLU A 32 10.05 0.22 -1.37
C GLU A 32 10.63 1.64 -1.56
N ALA A 33 9.87 2.55 -2.17
CA ALA A 33 10.30 3.94 -2.34
C ALA A 33 10.52 4.63 -0.98
N ILE A 34 9.60 4.44 -0.03
CA ILE A 34 9.72 5.01 1.32
C ILE A 34 10.94 4.43 2.04
N SER A 35 11.16 3.11 1.97
CA SER A 35 12.35 2.46 2.53
C SER A 35 13.67 2.94 1.92
N LYS A 36 13.63 3.45 0.67
CA LYS A 36 14.77 4.09 0.00
C LYS A 36 14.93 5.58 0.32
N GLY A 37 14.12 6.13 1.22
CA GLY A 37 14.24 7.52 1.70
C GLY A 37 13.24 8.52 1.08
N ALA A 38 12.21 8.06 0.37
CA ALA A 38 11.13 8.93 -0.06
C ALA A 38 10.19 9.24 1.12
N ASP A 39 10.52 10.26 1.90
CA ASP A 39 9.87 10.65 3.16
C ASP A 39 8.75 11.70 3.02
N THR A 40 8.47 12.15 1.80
CA THR A 40 7.33 13.05 1.51
C THR A 40 6.46 12.49 0.40
N ARG A 41 5.18 12.86 0.39
CA ARG A 41 4.24 12.47 -0.67
C ARG A 41 4.76 12.81 -2.06
N GLU A 42 5.41 13.97 -2.21
CA GLU A 42 5.99 14.40 -3.48
C GLU A 42 7.15 13.51 -3.90
N LYS A 43 8.10 13.21 -3.00
CA LYS A 43 9.21 12.29 -3.29
C LYS A 43 8.70 10.89 -3.65
N VAL A 44 7.68 10.40 -2.95
CA VAL A 44 7.04 9.11 -3.27
C VAL A 44 6.38 9.13 -4.64
N ASN A 45 5.64 10.20 -4.97
CA ASN A 45 5.00 10.34 -6.28
C ASN A 45 6.03 10.36 -7.41
N ILE A 46 7.14 11.10 -7.25
CA ILE A 46 8.25 11.13 -8.21
C ILE A 46 8.88 9.75 -8.37
N ALA A 47 9.23 9.08 -7.26
CA ALA A 47 9.90 7.79 -7.29
C ALA A 47 9.02 6.66 -7.87
N THR A 48 7.70 6.75 -7.72
CA THR A 48 6.79 5.64 -8.07
C THR A 48 5.96 5.88 -9.32
N GLY A 49 5.76 7.14 -9.72
CA GLY A 49 4.82 7.57 -10.75
C GLY A 49 3.36 7.68 -10.24
N SER A 50 3.13 7.71 -8.93
CA SER A 50 1.79 7.92 -8.36
C SER A 50 1.39 9.40 -8.32
N GLY A 51 0.12 9.66 -8.00
CA GLY A 51 -0.38 11.01 -7.71
C GLY A 51 -0.67 11.91 -8.92
N ASN A 52 -0.12 11.62 -10.09
CA ASN A 52 -0.27 12.43 -11.31
C ASN A 52 -1.31 11.91 -12.32
N GLY A 53 -2.19 10.98 -11.93
CA GLY A 53 -3.29 10.52 -12.78
C GLY A 53 -4.48 11.47 -12.82
N GLY A 54 -5.52 11.15 -13.61
CA GLY A 54 -6.72 11.98 -13.74
C GLY A 54 -7.47 12.22 -12.41
N CYS A 55 -7.27 11.36 -11.40
CA CYS A 55 -7.81 11.58 -10.05
C CYS A 55 -6.91 12.44 -9.14
N LYS A 56 -5.82 13.04 -9.65
CA LYS A 56 -4.96 14.03 -8.96
C LYS A 56 -4.63 13.69 -7.49
N ALA A 57 -4.13 12.48 -7.26
CA ALA A 57 -3.82 11.94 -5.94
C ALA A 57 -4.97 11.81 -4.92
N THR A 58 -6.22 12.18 -5.26
CA THR A 58 -7.36 12.16 -4.32
C THR A 58 -7.56 10.80 -3.65
N ARG A 59 -7.33 9.69 -4.38
CA ARG A 59 -7.54 8.32 -3.88
C ARG A 59 -6.31 7.71 -3.21
N CYS A 60 -5.13 7.91 -3.79
CA CYS A 60 -3.90 7.27 -3.29
C CYS A 60 -3.15 8.13 -2.28
N GLY A 61 -3.29 9.46 -2.35
CA GLY A 61 -2.59 10.40 -1.49
C GLY A 61 -2.77 10.10 -0.01
N PRO A 62 -4.00 10.01 0.51
CA PRO A 62 -4.23 9.72 1.93
C PRO A 62 -3.64 8.39 2.38
N VAL A 63 -3.58 7.39 1.48
CA VAL A 63 -2.96 6.09 1.76
C VAL A 63 -1.43 6.19 1.77
N ILE A 64 -0.86 6.97 0.84
CA ILE A 64 0.59 7.22 0.79
C ILE A 64 1.06 7.91 2.07
N ASP A 65 0.33 8.92 2.57
CA ASP A 65 0.68 9.61 3.80
C ASP A 65 0.69 8.65 4.99
N LYS A 66 -0.34 7.81 5.13
CA LYS A 66 -0.38 6.75 6.14
C LYS A 66 0.78 5.76 6.01
N LEU A 67 1.20 5.43 4.79
CA LEU A 67 2.37 4.56 4.57
C LEU A 67 3.68 5.25 4.96
N ILE A 68 3.81 6.56 4.73
CA ILE A 68 4.95 7.35 5.18
C ILE A 68 5.00 7.41 6.71
N GLU A 69 3.86 7.70 7.37
CA GLU A 69 3.71 7.65 8.83
C GLU A 69 4.10 6.27 9.38
N ASN A 70 3.71 5.20 8.67
CA ASN A 70 4.06 3.82 9.01
C ASN A 70 5.47 3.40 8.52
N LYS A 71 6.33 4.35 8.14
CA LYS A 71 7.73 4.13 7.72
C LYS A 71 7.87 3.07 6.60
N GLY A 72 6.95 3.09 5.64
CA GLY A 72 6.94 2.17 4.51
C GLY A 72 6.50 0.75 4.86
N LYS A 73 6.05 0.47 6.09
CA LYS A 73 5.50 -0.83 6.44
C LYS A 73 4.12 -1.01 5.79
N PRO A 74 3.86 -2.15 5.12
CA PRO A 74 2.58 -2.38 4.46
C PRO A 74 1.39 -2.32 5.40
N ILE A 75 0.28 -1.72 4.95
CA ILE A 75 -1.00 -1.77 5.67
C ILE A 75 -1.74 -3.03 5.22
N ILE A 76 -1.80 -4.02 6.11
CA ILE A 76 -2.37 -5.36 5.83
C ILE A 76 -3.88 -5.40 6.12
N GLU A 77 -4.31 -4.75 7.22
CA GLU A 77 -5.70 -4.73 7.69
C GLU A 77 -6.17 -3.29 7.80
N PRO A 78 -6.53 -2.64 6.69
CA PRO A 78 -6.99 -1.25 6.70
C PRO A 78 -8.37 -1.08 7.36
N TYR A 79 -9.13 -2.16 7.52
CA TYR A 79 -10.42 -2.23 8.19
C TYR A 79 -10.43 -3.49 9.05
N LYS A 80 -10.57 -3.34 10.37
CA LYS A 80 -10.92 -4.45 11.25
C LYS A 80 -12.44 -4.58 11.21
N THR A 81 -12.92 -5.68 10.64
CA THR A 81 -14.34 -6.04 10.75
C THR A 81 -14.43 -7.04 11.88
N GLU A 82 -15.10 -6.65 12.96
CA GLU A 82 -15.54 -7.60 13.98
C GLU A 82 -16.76 -8.30 13.39
N ILE A 83 -16.62 -9.60 13.10
CA ILE A 83 -17.74 -10.43 12.71
C ILE A 83 -18.28 -10.99 14.02
N GLU A 84 -19.44 -10.52 14.43
CA GLU A 84 -20.23 -11.24 15.44
C GLU A 84 -20.83 -12.44 14.72
N ASP A 85 -20.57 -13.64 15.24
CA ASP A 85 -21.24 -14.86 14.79
C ASP A 85 -22.72 -14.78 15.22
N ASP A 86 -23.52 -13.99 14.50
CA ASP A 86 -24.97 -13.99 14.65
C ASP A 86 -25.50 -15.23 13.93
N ASP A 87 -25.45 -16.37 14.62
CA ASP A 87 -26.02 -17.66 14.20
C ASP A 87 -27.56 -17.60 13.97
N ASN A 88 -28.18 -16.42 14.09
CA ASN A 88 -29.62 -16.21 14.01
C ASN A 88 -30.10 -15.76 12.63
N TYR A 89 -29.76 -16.53 11.60
CA TYR A 89 -30.35 -16.37 10.26
C TYR A 89 -31.53 -17.36 10.10
N TYR A 90 -32.71 -16.96 10.60
CA TYR A 90 -33.98 -17.65 10.35
C TYR A 90 -34.48 -17.43 8.91
#